data_AF-A0A2R6CU80-F1
#
_entry.id   AF-A0A2R6CU80-F1
#
_cell.length_a   1.000
_cell.length_b   1.000
_cell.length_c   1.000
_cell.angle_alpha   90.00
_cell.angle_beta   90.00
_cell.angle_gamma   90.00
#
_symmetry.space_group_name_H-M   'P 1'
#
loop_
_entity.id
_entity.type
_entity.pdbx_description
1 polymer ?
#
loop_
_entity_poly.entity_id
_entity_poly.type
_entity_poly.pdbx_seq_one_letter_code
_entity_poly.pdbx_strand_id
1 'polypeptide(L)'
;MSPASANEMIGKLETDGLVEHEKYKGVTLTEDGIVRASEALQNYCIIERFLLEVLEVEEFRTEARQLESVIDETVAERLDTIIDRQPQCPDCFDAEDDVCALLETPATADD
;
A
#
# COMPACT_ATOMS: atom_id res chain seq x y z
N MET A 1 -11.63 -13.51 -1.07
CA MET A 1 -10.58 -14.56 -0.96
C MET A 1 -11.14 -15.77 -0.21
N SER A 2 -10.64 -16.98 -0.47
CA SER A 2 -11.08 -18.19 0.26
C SER A 2 -10.19 -18.45 1.49
N PRO A 3 -10.69 -19.09 2.57
CA PRO A 3 -9.86 -19.45 3.73
C PRO A 3 -8.65 -20.33 3.36
N ALA A 4 -8.81 -21.21 2.36
CA ALA A 4 -7.73 -22.06 1.88
C ALA A 4 -6.62 -21.23 1.19
N SER A 5 -7.02 -20.27 0.33
CA SER A 5 -6.07 -19.38 -0.35
C SER A 5 -5.34 -18.46 0.64
N ALA A 6 -6.02 -17.98 1.68
CA ALA A 6 -5.40 -17.17 2.73
C ALA A 6 -4.34 -17.98 3.49
N ASN A 7 -4.65 -19.21 3.90
CA ASN A 7 -3.68 -20.09 4.58
C ASN A 7 -2.48 -20.43 3.70
N GLU A 8 -2.69 -20.64 2.40
CA GLU A 8 -1.58 -20.86 1.45
C GLU A 8 -0.65 -19.65 1.37
N MET A 9 -1.20 -18.43 1.30
CA MET A 9 -0.41 -17.19 1.26
C MET A 9 0.34 -16.94 2.57
N ILE A 10 -0.30 -17.20 3.72
CA ILE A 10 0.36 -17.13 5.04
C ILE A 10 1.57 -18.08 5.07
N GLY A 11 1.42 -19.31 4.58
CA GLY A 11 2.54 -20.27 4.52
C GLY A 11 3.69 -19.82 3.61
N LYS A 12 3.40 -19.11 2.52
CA LYS A 12 4.44 -18.52 1.66
C LYS A 12 5.19 -17.39 2.39
N LEU A 13 4.46 -16.47 2.99
CA LEU A 13 5.05 -15.37 3.76
C LEU A 13 5.89 -15.88 4.94
N GLU A 14 5.46 -16.96 5.58
CA GLU A 14 6.22 -17.62 6.67
C GLU A 14 7.51 -18.26 6.13
N THR A 15 7.43 -18.92 4.97
CA THR A 15 8.60 -19.51 4.29
C THR A 15 9.61 -18.42 3.90
N ASP A 16 9.12 -17.25 3.50
CA ASP A 16 9.93 -16.09 3.13
C ASP A 16 10.46 -15.31 4.35
N GLY A 17 10.10 -15.71 5.58
CA GLY A 17 10.54 -15.07 6.82
C GLY A 17 9.87 -13.74 7.13
N LEU A 18 8.77 -13.41 6.47
CA LEU A 18 8.06 -12.13 6.61
C LEU A 18 6.99 -12.16 7.71
N VAL A 19 6.52 -13.35 8.10
CA VAL A 19 5.53 -13.50 9.17
C VAL A 19 5.86 -14.67 10.09
N GLU A 20 5.40 -14.59 11.33
CA GLU A 20 5.32 -15.69 12.28
C GLU A 20 3.86 -16.09 12.46
N HIS A 21 3.55 -17.36 12.21
CA HIS A 21 2.21 -17.90 12.41
C HIS A 21 2.16 -18.78 13.67
N GLU A 22 1.40 -18.33 14.66
CA GLU A 22 1.16 -19.08 15.90
C GLU A 22 -0.25 -19.66 15.91
N LYS A 23 -0.34 -20.99 16.08
CA LYS A 23 -1.62 -21.69 16.18
C LYS A 23 -2.47 -21.08 17.30
N TYR A 24 -3.69 -20.67 16.95
CA TYR A 24 -4.65 -20.00 17.83
C TYR A 24 -4.34 -18.55 18.23
N LYS A 25 -3.19 -17.99 17.83
CA LYS A 25 -2.87 -16.57 18.05
C LYS A 25 -2.90 -15.74 16.77
N GLY A 26 -2.85 -16.37 15.60
CA GLY A 26 -2.90 -15.67 14.31
C GLY A 26 -1.51 -15.47 13.72
N VAL A 27 -1.36 -14.42 12.92
CA VAL A 27 -0.14 -14.10 12.16
C VAL A 27 0.38 -12.75 12.62
N THR A 28 1.68 -12.65 12.87
CA THR A 28 2.36 -11.39 13.19
C THR A 28 3.50 -11.16 12.20
N LEU A 29 3.75 -9.91 11.80
CA LEU A 29 4.89 -9.58 10.95
C LEU A 29 6.20 -9.73 11.74
N THR A 30 7.24 -10.24 11.07
CA THR A 30 8.62 -10.13 11.55
C THR A 30 9.14 -8.71 11.35
N GLU A 31 10.35 -8.40 11.83
CA GLU A 31 11.00 -7.12 11.54
C GLU A 31 11.15 -6.90 10.02
N ASP A 32 11.59 -7.92 9.28
CA ASP A 32 11.68 -7.89 7.82
C ASP A 32 10.30 -7.75 7.15
N GLY A 33 9.27 -8.40 7.73
CA GLY A 33 7.89 -8.24 7.30
C GLY A 33 7.36 -6.82 7.43
N ILE A 34 7.69 -6.14 8.55
CA ILE A 34 7.32 -4.74 8.78
C ILE A 34 7.98 -3.83 7.73
N VAL A 35 9.28 -4.02 7.50
CA VAL A 35 10.01 -3.25 6.47
C VAL A 35 9.36 -3.45 5.10
N ARG A 36 9.14 -4.71 4.70
CA ARG A 36 8.59 -5.03 3.39
C ARG A 36 7.14 -4.54 3.20
N ALA A 37 6.34 -4.57 4.26
CA ALA A 37 4.99 -4.04 4.26
C ALA A 37 4.99 -2.50 4.17
N SER A 38 5.90 -1.84 4.89
CA SER A 38 6.07 -0.38 4.83
C SER A 38 6.50 0.07 3.44
N GLU A 39 7.46 -0.62 2.80
CA GLU A 39 7.86 -0.36 1.41
C GLU A 39 6.71 -0.53 0.41
N ALA A 40 5.92 -1.61 0.55
CA ALA A 40 4.75 -1.83 -0.30
C ALA A 40 3.74 -0.69 -0.17
N LEU A 41 3.46 -0.26 1.06
CA LEU A 41 2.52 0.82 1.35
C LEU A 41 3.05 2.18 0.88
N GLN A 42 4.35 2.40 1.01
CA GLN A 42 5.02 3.58 0.47
C GLN A 42 4.87 3.66 -1.05
N ASN A 43 5.13 2.56 -1.77
CA ASN A 43 4.99 2.53 -3.22
C ASN A 43 3.54 2.78 -3.64
N TYR A 44 2.58 2.16 -2.95
CA TYR A 44 1.16 2.42 -3.19
C TYR A 44 0.81 3.91 -3.02
N CYS A 45 1.20 4.52 -1.89
CA CYS A 45 0.99 5.94 -1.61
C CYS A 45 1.63 6.87 -2.65
N ILE A 46 2.82 6.54 -3.16
CA ILE A 46 3.48 7.28 -4.24
C ILE A 46 2.63 7.24 -5.52
N ILE A 47 2.13 6.06 -5.88
CA ILE A 47 1.31 5.87 -7.08
C ILE A 47 0.01 6.66 -6.96
N GLU A 48 -0.68 6.57 -5.82
CA GLU A 48 -1.91 7.32 -5.55
C GLU A 48 -1.71 8.84 -5.70
N ARG A 49 -0.67 9.37 -5.04
CA ARG A 49 -0.32 10.79 -5.10
C ARG A 49 0.00 11.24 -6.51
N PHE A 50 0.80 10.47 -7.24
CA PHE A 50 1.14 10.81 -8.60
C PHE A 50 -0.10 10.85 -9.52
N LEU A 51 -0.97 9.86 -9.40
CA LEU A 51 -2.21 9.80 -10.18
C LEU A 51 -3.13 10.99 -9.88
N LEU A 52 -3.28 11.37 -8.60
CA LEU A 52 -4.15 12.49 -8.21
C LEU A 52 -3.51 13.86 -8.47
N GLU A 53 -2.33 14.12 -7.91
CA GLU A 53 -1.73 15.46 -7.85
C GLU A 53 -1.08 15.86 -9.18
N VAL A 54 -0.56 14.90 -9.96
CA VAL A 54 0.18 15.18 -11.21
C VAL A 54 -0.67 14.89 -12.44
N LEU A 55 -1.42 13.78 -12.44
CA LEU A 55 -2.24 13.37 -13.57
C LEU A 55 -3.72 13.76 -13.45
N GLU A 56 -4.15 14.29 -12.30
CA GLU A 56 -5.53 14.74 -12.04
C GLU A 56 -6.57 13.64 -12.29
N VAL A 57 -6.22 12.38 -11.98
CA VAL A 57 -7.11 11.22 -12.13
C VAL A 57 -8.08 11.16 -10.94
N GLU A 58 -9.38 11.33 -11.19
CA GLU A 58 -10.41 11.25 -10.14
C GLU A 58 -10.48 9.85 -9.49
N GLU A 59 -10.41 8.80 -10.31
CA GLU A 59 -10.46 7.40 -9.89
C GLU A 59 -9.08 6.84 -9.45
N PHE A 60 -8.19 7.70 -8.93
CA PHE A 60 -6.79 7.35 -8.65
C PHE A 60 -6.62 6.10 -7.79
N ARG A 61 -7.51 5.83 -6.82
CA ARG A 61 -7.44 4.63 -5.96
C ARG A 61 -7.62 3.35 -6.76
N THR A 62 -8.63 3.33 -7.64
CA THR A 62 -8.92 2.19 -8.52
C THR A 62 -7.76 1.93 -9.48
N GLU A 63 -7.15 2.99 -10.02
CA GLU A 63 -5.99 2.88 -10.90
C GLU A 63 -4.72 2.47 -10.13
N ALA A 64 -4.50 2.99 -8.92
CA ALA A 64 -3.35 2.63 -8.09
C ALA A 64 -3.32 1.13 -7.77
N ARG A 65 -4.46 0.53 -7.38
CA ARG A 65 -4.55 -0.93 -7.14
C ARG A 65 -4.23 -1.76 -8.38
N GLN A 66 -4.55 -1.27 -9.57
CA GLN A 66 -4.21 -1.98 -10.81
C GLN A 66 -2.71 -1.89 -11.11
N LEU A 67 -2.11 -0.74 -10.79
CA LEU A 67 -0.71 -0.44 -11.07
C LEU A 67 0.27 -1.01 -10.02
N GLU A 68 -0.14 -1.16 -8.76
CA GLU A 68 0.76 -1.57 -7.66
C GLU A 68 1.51 -2.89 -7.94
N SER A 69 0.87 -3.81 -8.65
CA SER A 69 1.41 -5.15 -8.91
C SER A 69 2.41 -5.17 -10.08
N VAL A 70 2.47 -4.10 -10.88
CA VAL A 70 3.31 -3.99 -12.08
C VAL A 70 4.34 -2.88 -12.01
N ILE A 71 4.14 -1.88 -11.14
CA ILE A 71 5.12 -0.85 -10.86
C ILE A 71 6.16 -1.40 -9.89
N ASP A 72 7.42 -1.39 -10.33
CA ASP A 72 8.55 -1.74 -9.49
C ASP A 72 9.02 -0.55 -8.64
N GLU A 73 9.91 -0.84 -7.69
CA GLU A 73 10.52 0.14 -6.79
C GLU A 73 11.25 1.25 -7.56
N THR A 74 11.95 0.94 -8.66
CA THR A 74 12.67 1.95 -9.44
C THR A 74 11.72 2.95 -10.07
N VAL A 75 10.58 2.51 -10.59
CA VAL A 75 9.55 3.41 -11.13
C VAL A 75 8.92 4.21 -10.00
N ALA A 76 8.55 3.57 -8.88
CA ALA A 76 7.98 4.26 -7.72
C ALA A 76 8.92 5.37 -7.20
N GLU A 77 10.21 5.10 -7.02
CA GLU A 77 11.23 6.10 -6.62
C GLU A 77 11.29 7.28 -7.58
N ARG A 78 11.09 7.07 -8.89
CA ARG A 78 11.07 8.17 -9.87
C ARG A 78 9.81 9.00 -9.76
N LEU A 79 8.66 8.37 -9.54
CA LEU A 79 7.41 9.08 -9.30
C LEU A 79 7.49 9.92 -8.01
N ASP A 80 8.14 9.38 -6.97
CA ASP A 80 8.38 10.07 -5.69
C ASP A 80 9.09 11.42 -5.87
N THR A 81 9.94 11.56 -6.90
CA THR A 81 10.63 12.83 -7.19
C THR A 81 9.75 13.92 -7.80
N ILE A 82 8.52 13.59 -8.18
CA ILE A 82 7.59 14.47 -8.91
C ILE A 82 6.40 14.88 -8.02
N ILE A 83 6.23 14.21 -6.86
CA ILE A 83 5.15 14.45 -5.91
C ILE A 83 5.69 15.07 -4.62
N ASP A 84 4.79 15.65 -3.83
CA ASP A 84 5.10 16.07 -2.47
C ASP A 84 4.52 15.05 -1.47
N ARG A 85 5.35 14.64 -0.50
CA ARG A 85 4.95 13.73 0.58
C ARG A 85 5.25 14.31 1.94
N GLN A 86 4.37 14.00 2.87
CA GLN A 86 4.59 14.33 4.27
C GLN A 86 5.53 13.31 4.93
N PRO A 87 6.34 13.71 5.92
CA PRO A 87 7.26 12.79 6.62
C PRO A 87 6.60 11.59 7.29
N GLN A 88 5.28 11.64 7.54
CA GLN A 88 4.49 10.56 8.12
C GLN A 88 4.07 9.51 7.09
N CYS A 89 4.29 9.72 5.79
CA CYS A 89 4.01 8.69 4.78
C CYS A 89 5.09 7.59 4.86
N PRO A 90 4.73 6.29 4.91
CA PRO A 90 3.39 5.74 4.68
C PRO A 90 2.52 5.48 5.93
N ASP A 91 3.02 5.71 7.14
CA ASP A 91 2.31 5.45 8.41
C ASP A 91 0.97 6.18 8.55
N CYS A 92 0.77 7.26 7.79
CA CYS A 92 -0.50 7.98 7.71
C CYS A 92 -1.58 7.31 6.83
N PHE A 93 -1.37 6.10 6.33
CA PHE A 93 -2.33 5.42 5.48
C PHE A 93 -3.61 5.08 6.24
N ASP A 94 -4.76 5.42 5.65
CA ASP A 94 -6.07 4.99 6.13
C ASP A 94 -6.46 3.69 5.43
N ALA A 95 -6.45 2.58 6.17
CA ALA A 95 -6.79 1.28 5.63
C ALA A 95 -8.31 1.08 5.41
N GLU A 96 -9.16 1.90 6.03
CA GLU A 96 -10.61 1.84 5.81
C GLU A 96 -10.98 2.54 4.49
N ASP A 97 -10.39 3.72 4.25
CA ASP A 97 -10.63 4.51 3.04
C ASP A 97 -9.68 4.18 1.86
N ASP A 98 -8.70 3.32 2.11
CA ASP A 98 -7.69 2.85 1.16
C ASP A 98 -6.98 4.01 0.46
N VAL A 99 -6.50 4.95 1.28
CA VAL A 99 -5.85 6.18 0.81
C VAL A 99 -4.93 6.75 1.88
N CYS A 100 -3.90 7.49 1.45
CA CYS A 100 -3.13 8.34 2.36
C CYS A 100 -4.05 9.38 3.06
N ALA A 101 -4.14 9.36 4.39
CA ALA A 101 -4.96 10.30 5.16
C ALA A 101 -4.47 11.76 5.10
N LEU A 102 -3.26 11.98 4.60
CA LEU A 102 -2.65 13.30 4.37
C LEU A 102 -2.71 13.72 2.90
N LEU A 103 -3.46 13.00 2.07
CA LEU A 103 -3.71 13.38 0.68
C LEU A 103 -4.89 14.34 0.65
N GLU A 104 -4.70 15.52 0.05
CA GLU A 104 -5.80 16.45 -0.21
C GLU A 104 -6.67 15.87 -1.31
N THR A 105 -7.66 15.05 -0.94
CA THR A 105 -8.66 14.58 -1.88
C THR A 105 -9.63 15.72 -2.18
N PRO A 106 -9.97 16.00 -3.45
CA PRO A 106 -11.07 16.88 -3.73
C PRO A 106 -12.29 16.27 -3.04
N ALA A 107 -12.88 17.03 -2.09
CA ALA A 107 -14.02 16.57 -1.32
C ALA A 107 -15.04 15.98 -2.29
N THR A 108 -15.42 14.71 -2.09
CA THR A 108 -16.58 14.14 -2.76
C THR A 108 -17.72 15.11 -2.52
N ALA A 109 -18.15 15.80 -3.58
CA ALA A 109 -19.37 16.57 -3.54
C ALA A 109 -20.48 15.55 -3.26
N ASP A 110 -20.91 15.46 -2.00
CA ASP A 110 -22.13 14.77 -1.62
C ASP A 110 -23.29 15.38 -2.45
N ASP A 111 -23.83 14.60 -3.39
CA ASP A 111 -25.08 14.86 -4.12
C ASP A 111 -26.16 13.85 -3.67
#